data_AF-A0A085NDU8-F1
#
_entry.id   AF-A0A085NDU8-F1
#
_cell.length_a   1.000
_cell.length_b   1.000
_cell.length_c   1.000
_cell.angle_alpha   90.00
_cell.angle_beta   90.00
_cell.angle_gamma   90.00
#
_symmetry.space_group_name_H-M   'P 1'
#
loop_
_entity.id
_entity.type
_entity.pdbx_description
1 polymer ?
#
loop_
_entity_poly.entity_id
_entity_poly.type
_entity_poly.pdbx_seq_one_letter_code
_entity_poly.pdbx_strand_id
1 'polypeptide(L)'
;MVYPIGSPVRQQLLIYLLAVAALFRAALCLTCYLCSSVNHSDPYCEDTFNTDYVGVNYLQPECMAPRKDRRGYFPADHCIKVSGVSSEYAMSALL
;
A
#
# COMPACT_ATOMS: atom_id res chain seq x y z
N MET A 1 -28.26 -36.76 -14.97
CA MET A 1 -26.95 -36.17 -14.61
C MET A 1 -26.83 -36.23 -13.11
N VAL A 2 -26.22 -37.29 -12.59
CA VAL A 2 -26.08 -37.54 -11.15
C VAL A 2 -24.65 -37.20 -10.78
N TYR A 3 -24.44 -36.14 -10.03
CA TYR A 3 -23.15 -35.90 -9.38
C TYR A 3 -22.89 -37.09 -8.43
N PRO A 4 -21.71 -37.71 -8.46
CA PRO A 4 -21.46 -38.84 -7.58
C PRO A 4 -21.51 -38.34 -6.14
N ILE A 5 -22.26 -39.08 -5.32
CA ILE A 5 -22.36 -38.95 -3.87
C ILE A 5 -20.94 -39.20 -3.31
N GLY A 6 -20.13 -38.15 -3.26
CA GLY A 6 -18.96 -38.11 -2.40
C GLY A 6 -19.46 -38.26 -0.96
N SER A 7 -18.76 -39.04 -0.14
CA SER A 7 -19.13 -39.22 1.26
C SER A 7 -19.42 -37.85 1.92
N PRO A 8 -20.43 -37.75 2.81
CA PRO A 8 -20.85 -36.46 3.39
C PRO A 8 -19.69 -35.74 4.09
N VAL A 9 -18.73 -36.50 4.62
CA VAL A 9 -17.48 -36.02 5.21
C VAL A 9 -16.59 -35.31 4.18
N ARG A 10 -16.43 -35.87 2.96
CA ARG A 10 -15.64 -35.27 1.89
C ARG A 10 -16.25 -33.97 1.38
N GLN A 11 -17.58 -33.90 1.30
CA GLN A 11 -18.28 -32.68 0.90
C GLN A 11 -18.15 -31.58 1.95
N GLN A 12 -18.27 -31.92 3.24
CA GLN A 12 -18.06 -30.96 4.34
C GLN A 12 -16.60 -30.46 4.40
N LEU A 13 -15.62 -31.35 4.19
CA LEU A 13 -14.21 -30.97 4.17
C LEU A 13 -13.89 -29.98 3.05
N LEU A 14 -14.45 -30.19 1.85
CA LEU A 14 -14.28 -29.29 0.71
C LEU A 14 -14.89 -27.91 0.97
N ILE A 15 -16.09 -27.86 1.55
CA ILE A 15 -16.74 -26.59 1.92
C ILE A 15 -15.88 -25.85 2.96
N TYR A 16 -15.36 -26.56 3.96
CA TYR A 16 -14.49 -25.97 4.98
C TYR A 16 -13.19 -25.41 4.37
N LEU A 17 -12.54 -26.15 3.47
CA LEU A 17 -11.34 -25.70 2.77
C LEU A 17 -11.60 -24.47 1.89
N LEU A 18 -12.73 -24.44 1.17
CA LEU A 18 -13.13 -23.28 0.36
C LEU A 18 -13.45 -22.05 1.23
N ALA A 19 -14.10 -22.25 2.39
CA ALA A 19 -14.37 -21.17 3.34
C ALA A 19 -13.07 -20.60 3.92
N VAL A 20 -12.12 -21.46 4.33
CA VAL A 20 -10.80 -21.03 4.83
C VAL A 20 -9.99 -20.31 3.74
N ALA A 21 -10.02 -20.80 2.50
CA ALA A 21 -9.36 -20.15 1.37
C ALA A 21 -9.97 -18.78 1.04
N ALA A 22 -11.30 -18.64 1.14
CA ALA A 22 -11.99 -17.36 0.94
C ALA A 22 -11.69 -16.35 2.05
N LEU A 23 -11.43 -16.81 3.26
CA LEU A 23 -11.00 -15.97 4.40
C LEU A 23 -9.53 -15.52 4.27
N PHE A 24 -8.69 -16.31 3.62
CA PHE A 24 -7.30 -15.95 3.29
C PHE A 24 -7.22 -14.98 2.08
N ARG A 25 -7.81 -13.80 2.22
CA ARG A 25 -7.41 -12.65 1.38
C ARG A 25 -6.09 -12.11 1.92
N ALA A 26 -4.98 -12.70 1.47
CA ALA A 26 -3.65 -12.20 1.79
C ALA A 26 -3.47 -10.80 1.19
N ALA A 27 -3.41 -9.77 2.03
CA ALA A 27 -2.92 -8.46 1.64
C ALA A 27 -1.42 -8.60 1.35
N LEU A 28 -1.08 -8.83 0.08
CA LEU A 28 0.31 -8.99 -0.36
C LEU A 28 1.07 -7.67 -0.39
N CYS A 29 0.36 -6.55 -0.30
CA CYS A 29 0.87 -5.19 -0.41
C CYS A 29 0.41 -4.35 0.78
N LEU A 30 1.30 -3.46 1.24
CA LEU A 30 0.97 -2.48 2.26
C LEU A 30 0.15 -1.33 1.66
N THR A 31 -0.57 -0.63 2.54
CA THR A 31 -1.23 0.64 2.24
C THR A 31 -0.34 1.77 2.75
N CYS A 32 -0.03 2.76 1.91
CA CYS A 32 0.78 3.92 2.28
C CYS A 32 0.02 5.22 2.03
N TYR A 33 0.39 6.28 2.75
CA TYR A 33 0.00 7.64 2.38
C TYR A 33 0.92 8.12 1.26
N LEU A 34 0.35 8.45 0.10
CA LEU A 34 1.08 8.88 -1.08
C LEU A 34 0.71 10.34 -1.42
N CYS A 35 1.65 11.25 -1.18
CA CYS A 35 1.52 12.67 -1.48
C CYS A 35 2.87 13.23 -1.93
N SER A 36 2.85 14.37 -2.64
CA SER A 36 4.05 15.11 -3.03
C SER A 36 3.77 16.60 -2.90
N SER A 37 4.68 17.33 -2.27
CA SER A 37 4.63 18.79 -2.19
C SER A 37 5.95 19.37 -2.70
N VAL A 38 5.85 20.43 -3.48
CA VAL A 38 7.00 21.19 -3.99
C VAL A 38 6.77 22.64 -3.66
N ASN A 39 7.74 23.29 -3.01
CA ASN A 39 7.62 24.68 -2.56
C ASN A 39 6.35 24.94 -1.72
N HIS A 40 6.02 24.04 -0.81
CA HIS A 40 4.82 24.12 0.04
C HIS A 40 3.49 24.18 -0.74
N SER A 41 3.43 23.56 -1.93
CA SER A 41 2.22 23.50 -2.75
C SER A 41 1.06 22.76 -2.09
N ASP A 42 1.36 21.85 -1.16
CA ASP A 42 0.37 21.06 -0.45
C ASP A 42 0.68 21.02 1.06
N PRO A 43 0.03 21.88 1.87
CA PRO A 43 0.30 21.97 3.31
C PRO A 43 -0.06 20.68 4.07
N TYR A 44 -0.98 19.87 3.55
CA TYR A 44 -1.38 18.61 4.19
C TYR A 44 -0.36 17.49 3.97
N CYS A 45 0.51 17.61 2.96
CA CYS A 45 1.59 16.67 2.71
C CYS A 45 2.88 17.01 3.48
N GLU A 46 3.04 18.25 3.93
CA GLU A 46 4.23 18.74 4.64
C GLU A 46 4.35 18.17 6.06
N ASP A 47 3.24 17.92 6.76
CA ASP A 47 3.24 17.49 8.16
C ASP A 47 3.96 16.14 8.36
N THR A 48 5.01 16.17 9.18
CA THR A 48 5.92 15.05 9.41
C THR A 48 5.25 13.77 9.90
N PHE A 49 4.10 13.83 10.59
CA PHE A 49 3.49 12.65 11.20
C PHE A 49 1.96 12.61 11.21
N ASN A 50 1.25 13.71 10.89
CA ASN A 50 -0.21 13.70 10.85
C ASN A 50 -0.74 13.46 9.44
N THR A 51 -1.60 12.46 9.29
CA THR A 51 -2.25 12.12 8.02
C THR A 51 -3.77 12.15 8.10
N ASP A 52 -4.33 12.50 9.26
CA ASP A 52 -5.77 12.52 9.50
C ASP A 52 -6.32 13.96 9.35
N TYR A 53 -6.47 14.38 8.10
CA TYR A 53 -7.10 15.65 7.76
C TYR A 53 -8.50 15.40 7.23
N VAL A 54 -9.48 16.10 7.82
CA VAL A 54 -10.89 15.98 7.40
C VAL A 54 -11.03 16.37 5.93
N GLY A 55 -11.54 15.46 5.11
CA GLY A 55 -11.78 15.68 3.69
C GLY A 55 -10.56 15.49 2.78
N VAL A 56 -9.41 15.08 3.31
CA VAL A 56 -8.20 14.78 2.54
C VAL A 56 -7.85 13.30 2.71
N ASN A 57 -7.63 12.60 1.60
CA ASN A 57 -7.31 11.17 1.63
C ASN A 57 -6.14 10.85 0.70
N TYR A 58 -4.96 10.71 1.27
CA TYR A 58 -3.76 10.24 0.58
C TYR A 58 -3.55 8.73 0.71
N LEU A 59 -4.48 8.01 1.35
CA LEU A 59 -4.33 6.60 1.62
C LEU A 59 -4.45 5.81 0.32
N GLN A 60 -3.33 5.26 -0.14
CA GLN A 60 -3.25 4.44 -1.33
C GLN A 60 -3.17 2.96 -0.92
N PRO A 61 -4.18 2.14 -1.25
CA PRO A 61 -4.11 0.69 -1.04
C PRO A 61 -3.23 0.02 -2.10
N GLU A 62 -2.75 -1.17 -1.75
CA GLU A 62 -1.95 -2.04 -2.64
C GLU A 62 -0.72 -1.34 -3.25
N CYS A 63 0.07 -0.66 -2.42
CA CYS A 63 1.24 0.06 -2.90
C CYS A 63 2.28 -0.87 -3.52
N MET A 64 2.84 -0.40 -4.64
CA MET A 64 3.84 -1.11 -5.43
C MET A 64 5.03 -0.17 -5.68
N ALA A 65 6.25 -0.69 -5.60
CA ALA A 65 7.47 0.08 -5.78
C ALA A 65 8.45 -0.61 -6.76
N PRO A 66 9.23 0.16 -7.53
CA PRO A 66 10.32 -0.39 -8.31
C PRO A 66 11.46 -0.82 -7.39
N ARG A 67 12.23 -1.84 -7.81
CA ARG A 67 13.43 -2.29 -7.10
C ARG A 67 14.65 -2.15 -8.01
N LYS A 68 15.78 -1.74 -7.43
CA LYS A 68 17.04 -1.62 -8.15
C LYS A 68 17.37 -2.95 -8.86
N ASP A 69 17.83 -2.87 -10.10
CA ASP A 69 18.25 -4.00 -10.93
C ASP A 69 17.15 -5.05 -11.20
N ARG A 70 15.87 -4.67 -11.07
CA ARG A 70 14.72 -5.52 -11.40
C ARG A 70 13.75 -4.78 -12.32
N ARG A 71 13.12 -5.53 -13.22
CA ARG A 71 12.07 -5.00 -14.10
C ARG A 71 10.71 -5.19 -13.46
N GLY A 72 9.87 -4.17 -13.57
CA GLY A 72 8.50 -4.18 -13.04
C GLY A 72 8.40 -3.68 -11.62
N TYR A 73 7.20 -3.84 -11.07
CA TYR A 73 6.83 -3.36 -9.75
C TYR A 73 6.64 -4.52 -8.79
N PHE A 74 7.00 -4.30 -7.53
CA PHE A 74 6.93 -5.28 -6.48
C PHE A 74 6.09 -4.72 -5.33
N PRO A 75 5.42 -5.58 -4.55
CA PRO A 75 4.74 -5.15 -3.34
C PRO A 75 5.64 -4.29 -2.46
N ALA A 76 5.12 -3.14 -2.05
CA ALA A 76 5.79 -2.28 -1.09
C ALA A 76 5.84 -2.99 0.28
N ASP A 77 7.03 -3.00 0.89
CA ASP A 77 7.31 -3.55 2.22
C ASP A 77 7.58 -2.45 3.27
N HIS A 78 7.66 -1.19 2.85
CA HIS A 78 7.76 -0.03 3.74
C HIS A 78 7.25 1.23 3.03
N CYS A 79 6.82 2.22 3.83
CA CYS A 79 6.49 3.56 3.35
C CYS A 79 7.64 4.51 3.71
N ILE A 80 8.07 5.35 2.77
CA ILE A 80 9.12 6.36 2.99
C ILE A 80 8.51 7.74 2.83
N LYS A 81 8.81 8.64 3.76
CA LYS A 81 8.61 10.09 3.60
C LYS A 81 9.98 10.76 3.49
N VAL A 82 10.16 11.62 2.48
CA VAL A 82 11.38 12.40 2.27
C VAL A 82 11.00 13.87 2.13
N SER A 83 11.65 14.74 2.89
CA SER A 83 11.58 16.19 2.74
C SER A 83 13.00 16.74 2.57
N GLY A 84 13.14 17.82 1.80
CA GLY A 84 14.44 18.40 1.54
C GLY A 84 14.34 19.72 0.80
N VAL A 85 15.44 20.48 0.83
CA VAL A 85 15.64 21.70 0.05
C VAL A 85 16.72 21.45 -0.99
N SER A 86 16.59 22.05 -2.17
CA SER A 86 17.66 21.94 -3.16
C SER A 86 18.94 22.60 -2.65
N SER A 87 20.11 22.06 -2.99
CA SER A 87 21.39 22.61 -2.55
C SER A 87 21.63 24.05 -3.04
N GLU A 88 21.11 24.43 -4.22
CA GLU A 88 21.24 25.78 -4.76
C GLU A 88 20.44 26.80 -3.94
N TYR A 89 19.23 26.42 -3.52
CA TYR A 89 18.38 27.25 -2.66
C TYR A 89 18.82 27.22 -1.18
N ALA A 90 19.41 26.12 -0.71
CA ALA A 90 19.93 26.01 0.66
C ALA A 90 21.09 27.00 0.92
N MET A 91 21.94 27.24 -0.08
CA MET A 91 23.01 28.25 0.01
C MET A 91 22.47 29.68 -0.12
N SER A 92 21.36 29.89 -0.82
CA SER A 92 20.70 31.20 -0.93
C SER A 92 19.93 31.60 0.33
N ALA A 93 19.53 30.64 1.17
CA ALA A 93 18.83 30.88 2.44
C ALA A 93 19.79 31.08 3.64
N LEU A 94 21.09 30.88 3.44
CA LEU A 94 22.16 31.09 4.43
C LEU A 94 22.94 32.40 4.21
N LEU A 95 22.59 33.18 3.18
CA LEU A 95 23.07 34.53 2.89
C LEU A 95 21.94 35.54 3.13
#